data_AF-A0A1X7K2P7-F1
#
_entry.id   AF-A0A1X7K2P7-F1
#
_cell.length_a   1.000
_cell.length_b   1.000
_cell.length_c   1.000
_cell.angle_alpha   90.00
_cell.angle_beta   90.00
_cell.angle_gamma   90.00
#
_symmetry.space_group_name_H-M   'P 1'
#
loop_
_entity.id
_entity.type
_entity.pdbx_description
1 polymer ?
#
loop_
_entity_poly.entity_id
_entity_poly.type
_entity_poly.pdbx_seq_one_letter_code
_entity_poly.pdbx_strand_id
1 'polypeptide(L)' 'MMTNQEAKLAETLKIWADHINNCRSSGMTVRAWCKSKGIHVHTYYYRQNQVRKAACKEAQQQERKTSVFAEIKPMEQRR' A
#
# COMPACT_ATOMS: atom_id res chain seq x y z
N MET A 1 -15.24 -15.50 3.93
CA MET A 1 -15.65 -15.37 2.51
C MET A 1 -15.31 -13.94 2.10
N MET A 2 -14.30 -13.74 1.25
CA MET A 2 -13.97 -12.38 0.76
C MET A 2 -15.03 -11.99 -0.27
N THR A 3 -15.60 -10.80 -0.15
CA THR A 3 -16.68 -10.38 -1.05
C THR A 3 -16.11 -9.99 -2.41
N ASN A 4 -16.86 -10.19 -3.50
CA ASN A 4 -16.45 -9.78 -4.85
C ASN A 4 -16.05 -8.29 -4.93
N GLN A 5 -16.61 -7.45 -4.06
CA GLN A 5 -16.30 -6.02 -3.96
C GLN A 5 -14.89 -5.77 -3.39
N GLU A 6 -14.46 -6.52 -2.38
CA GLU A 6 -13.12 -6.41 -1.80
C GLU A 6 -12.03 -6.86 -2.78
N ALA A 7 -12.29 -7.93 -3.53
CA ALA A 7 -11.37 -8.41 -4.57
C ALA A 7 -11.16 -7.36 -5.67
N LYS A 8 -12.25 -6.74 -6.14
CA LYS A 8 -12.20 -5.67 -7.15
C LYS A 8 -11.45 -4.43 -6.65
N LEU A 9 -11.62 -4.08 -5.38
CA LEU A 9 -10.87 -2.98 -4.76
C LEU A 9 -9.37 -3.30 -4.72
N ALA A 10 -9.00 -4.51 -4.30
CA ALA A 10 -7.61 -4.93 -4.22
C ALA A 10 -6.92 -4.93 -5.60
N GLU A 11 -7.61 -5.40 -6.64
CA GLU A 11 -7.12 -5.35 -8.02
C GLU A 11 -6.92 -3.90 -8.50
N THR A 12 -7.90 -3.04 -8.25
CA THR A 12 -7.83 -1.62 -8.61
C THR A 12 -6.64 -0.92 -7.94
N LEU A 13 -6.39 -1.22 -6.67
CA LEU A 13 -5.25 -0.67 -5.93
C LEU A 13 -3.91 -1.14 -6.51
N LYS A 14 -3.80 -2.41 -6.93
CA LYS A 14 -2.60 -2.93 -7.61
C LYS A 14 -2.32 -2.20 -8.91
N ILE A 15 -3.35 -2.00 -9.75
CA ILE A 15 -3.23 -1.26 -11.02
C ILE A 15 -2.76 0.18 -10.75
N TRP A 16 -3.32 0.83 -9.73
CA TRP A 16 -2.91 2.19 -9.38
C TRP A 16 -1.47 2.25 -8.88
N ALA A 17 -1.04 1.27 -8.08
CA ALA A 17 0.33 1.17 -7.62
C ALA A 17 1.32 1.00 -8.80
N ASP A 18 0.99 0.14 -9.76
CA ASP A 18 1.78 -0.04 -10.98
C ASP A 18 1.91 1.26 -11.78
N HIS A 19 0.81 1.98 -11.99
CA HIS A 19 0.82 3.27 -12.67
C HIS A 19 1.71 4.31 -11.96
N ILE A 20 1.69 4.33 -10.62
CA ILE A 20 2.54 5.23 -9.83
C ILE A 20 4.01 4.83 -9.97
N ASN A 21 4.32 3.53 -9.95
CA ASN A 21 5.69 3.04 -10.15
C ASN A 21 6.19 3.39 -11.56
N ASN A 22 5.37 3.19 -12.59
CA ASN A 22 5.68 3.60 -13.96
C ASN A 22 5.94 5.12 -14.06
N CYS A 23 5.15 5.94 -13.39
CA CYS A 23 5.39 7.39 -13.33
C CYS A 23 6.75 7.70 -12.68
N ARG A 24 7.07 7.07 -11.54
CA ARG A 24 8.34 7.29 -10.82
C ARG A 24 9.56 6.82 -11.60
N SER A 25 9.46 5.67 -12.27
CA SER A 25 10.53 5.10 -13.08
C SER A 25 10.72 5.83 -14.40
N SER A 26 9.72 6.59 -14.87
CA SER A 26 9.81 7.32 -16.13
C SER A 26 10.73 8.54 -16.10
N GLY A 27 11.13 9.01 -14.90
CA GLY A 27 11.90 10.24 -14.74
C GLY A 27 11.13 11.53 -15.11
N MET A 28 9.87 11.41 -15.53
CA MET A 28 9.02 12.55 -15.85
C MET A 28 8.39 13.15 -14.59
N THR A 29 8.02 14.43 -14.68
CA THR A 29 7.13 15.01 -13.66
C THR A 29 5.75 14.37 -13.74
N VAL A 30 5.06 14.30 -12.59
CA VAL A 30 3.68 13.78 -12.51
C VAL A 30 2.76 14.46 -13.53
N ARG A 31 2.88 15.78 -13.71
CA ARG A 31 2.07 16.53 -14.69
C ARG A 31 2.31 16.07 -16.12
N ALA A 32 3.57 15.91 -16.53
CA ALA A 32 3.92 15.44 -17.87
C ALA A 32 3.43 14.00 -18.11
N TRP A 33 3.64 13.12 -17.13
CA TRP A 33 3.17 11.74 -17.20
C TRP A 33 1.64 11.67 -17.28
N CYS A 34 0.93 12.43 -16.44
CA CYS A 34 -0.53 12.52 -16.48
C CYS A 34 -1.04 12.98 -17.84
N LYS A 35 -0.40 13.99 -18.43
CA LYS A 35 -0.71 14.48 -19.78
C LYS A 35 -0.52 13.39 -20.84
N SER A 36 0.58 12.64 -20.81
CA SER A 36 0.84 11.55 -21.76
C SER A 36 -0.16 10.38 -21.66
N LYS A 37 -0.71 10.14 -20.46
CA LYS A 37 -1.66 9.06 -20.20
C LYS A 37 -3.12 9.50 -20.27
N GLY A 38 -3.38 10.78 -20.55
CA GLY A 38 -4.74 11.34 -20.61
C GLY A 38 -5.47 11.30 -19.26
N ILE A 39 -4.74 11.38 -18.15
CA ILE A 39 -5.35 11.41 -16.81
C ILE A 39 -5.22 12.79 -16.17
N HIS A 40 -6.18 13.13 -15.32
CA HIS A 40 -6.11 14.35 -14.54
C HIS A 40 -5.11 14.19 -13.39
N VAL A 41 -4.34 15.25 -13.14
CA VAL A 41 -3.35 15.29 -12.05
C VAL A 41 -3.99 15.06 -10.68
N HIS A 42 -5.20 15.60 -10.46
CA HIS A 42 -5.96 15.35 -9.24
C HIS A 42 -6.30 13.86 -9.06
N THR A 43 -6.69 13.18 -10.14
CA THR A 43 -6.95 11.73 -10.13
C THR A 43 -5.68 10.96 -9.77
N TYR A 44 -4.52 11.36 -10.28
CA TYR A 44 -3.26 10.73 -9.91
C TYR A 44 -2.99 10.81 -8.40
N TYR A 45 -3.09 12.00 -7.81
CA TYR A 45 -2.83 12.17 -6.38
C TYR A 45 -3.88 11.49 -5.50
N TYR A 46 -5.14 11.46 -5.95
CA TYR A 46 -6.17 10.65 -5.30
C TYR A 46 -5.76 9.17 -5.26
N ARG A 47 -5.40 8.59 -6.41
CA ARG A 47 -4.95 7.19 -6.52
C ARG A 47 -3.73 6.91 -5.64
N GLN A 48 -2.74 7.81 -5.66
CA GLN A 48 -1.55 7.71 -4.81
C GLN A 48 -1.89 7.69 -3.33
N ASN A 49 -2.79 8.55 -2.87
CA ASN A 49 -3.21 8.58 -1.48
C ASN A 49 -3.97 7.30 -1.09
N GLN A 50 -4.80 6.75 -1.97
CA GLN A 50 -5.51 5.48 -1.70
C GLN A 50 -4.54 4.31 -1.58
N VAL A 51 -3.57 4.20 -2.49
CA VAL A 51 -2.52 3.17 -2.42
C VAL A 51 -1.72 3.29 -1.11
N ARG A 52 -1.33 4.51 -0.72
CA ARG A 52 -0.62 4.73 0.55
C ARG A 52 -1.46 4.33 1.77
N LYS A 53 -2.75 4.67 1.80
CA LYS A 53 -3.66 4.29 2.88
C LYS A 53 -3.82 2.77 2.97
N ALA A 54 -3.94 2.09 1.84
CA ALA A 54 -4.03 0.63 1.80
C ALA A 54 -2.74 -0.02 2.34
N ALA A 55 -1.57 0.41 1.87
CA ALA A 55 -0.29 -0.10 2.34
C ALA A 55 -0.08 0.12 3.86
N CYS A 56 -0.50 1.28 4.38
CA CYS A 56 -0.43 1.56 5.81
C CYS A 56 -1.36 0.66 6.64
N LYS A 57 -2.58 0.40 6.16
CA LYS A 57 -3.51 -0.55 6.81
C LYS A 57 -2.96 -1.98 6.81
N GLU A 58 -2.36 -2.40 5.71
CA GLU A 58 -1.71 -3.72 5.59
C GLU A 58 -0.52 -3.84 6.56
N ALA A 59 0.34 -2.82 6.63
CA ALA A 59 1.45 -2.78 7.58
C ALA A 59 0.97 -2.87 9.04
N GLN A 60 -0.04 -2.09 9.43
CA GLN A 60 -0.63 -2.17 10.77
C GLN A 60 -1.25 -3.55 11.07
N GLN A 61 -1.90 -4.17 10.08
CA GLN A 61 -2.45 -5.52 10.23
C GLN A 61 -1.34 -6.56 10.36
N GLN A 62 -0.22 -6.37 9.67
CA GLN A 62 0.95 -7.24 9.77
C GLN A 62 1.62 -7.09 11.14
N GLU A 63 1.81 -5.87 11.63
CA GLU A 63 2.35 -5.58 12.96
C GLU A 63 1.50 -6.23 14.06
N ARG A 64 0.17 -6.12 13.98
CA ARG A 64 -0.76 -6.79 14.91
C ARG A 64 -0.65 -8.32 14.89
N LYS A 65 -0.34 -8.92 13.73
CA LYS A 65 -0.11 -10.37 13.62
C LYS A 65 1.25 -10.77 14.19
N THR A 66 2.28 -9.95 14.00
CA THR A 66 3.64 -10.24 14.46
C THR A 66 3.84 -9.90 15.94
N SER A 67 3.05 -8.99 16.52
CA SER A 67 3.15 -8.61 17.94
C SER A 67 2.67 -9.69 18.92
N VAL A 68 2.34 -10.89 18.43
CA VAL A 68 1.99 -12.05 19.27
C VAL A 68 3.24 -12.73 19.85
N PHE A 69 4.46 -12.42 19.38
CA PHE A 69 5.66 -13.18 19.74
C PHE A 69 6.82 -12.34 20.27
N ALA A 70 6.64 -11.74 21.45
CA ALA A 70 7.76 -11.50 22.34
C ALA A 70 7.34 -11.82 23.77
N GLU A 71 6.98 -13.09 24.01
CA GLU A 71 6.93 -13.61 25.37
C GLU A 71 8.36 -13.63 25.90
N ILE A 72 8.69 -12.61 26.70
CA ILE A 72 9.94 -12.56 27.46
C ILE A 72 9.84 -13.69 28.47
N LYS A 73 10.52 -14.81 28.21
CA LYS A 73 10.66 -15.87 29.20
C LYS A 73 11.28 -15.25 30.46
N PRO A 74 10.62 -15.33 31.63
CA PRO A 74 11.26 -14.97 32.88
C PRO A 74 12.53 -15.81 33.00
N MET A 75 13.67 -15.15 33.20
CA MET A 75 14.92 -15.83 33.49
C MET A 75 14.80 -16.42 34.90
N GLU A 76 14.30 -17.66 34.99
CA GLU A 76 14.29 -18.44 36.22
C GLU A 76 15.72 -18.95 36.51
N GLN A 77 16.44 -18.15 37.31
CA GLN A 77 17.30 -18.51 38.44
C GLN A 77 18.37 -19.61 38.28
N ARG A 78 19.63 -19.28 38.63
CA ARG A 78 20.52 -20.24 39.31
C ARG A 78 21.05 -19.63 40.61
N ARG A 79 20.94 -20.46 41.66
CA ARG A 79 21.29 -20.24 43.08
C ARG A 79 22.68 -19.70 43.30
#